data_AF-A0A972V7Z3-F1
#
_entry.id   AF-A0A972V7Z3-F1
#
_cell.length_a   1.000
_cell.length_b   1.000
_cell.length_c   1.000
_cell.angle_alpha   90.00
_cell.angle_beta   90.00
_cell.angle_gamma   90.00
#
_symmetry.space_group_name_H-M   'P 1'
#
loop_
_entity.id
_entity.type
_entity.pdbx_description
1 polymer ?
#
loop_
_entity_poly.entity_id
_entity_poly.type
_entity_poly.pdbx_seq_one_letter_code
_entity_poly.pdbx_strand_id
1 'polypeptide(L)' 'MTRNVLDQETSPYLLQHKDNPVHWQPWGPAALDLARQENRPILLSVGYAACHWCHVMAHESFENPAIAGVMNELFVNIKV' A
#
# COMPACT_ATOMS: atom_id res chain seq x y z
N MET A 1 7.90 12.84 3.45
CA MET A 1 7.19 12.17 2.35
C MET A 1 7.38 10.68 2.51
N THR A 2 6.30 9.95 2.74
CA THR A 2 6.30 8.48 2.73
C THR A 2 6.54 8.00 1.31
N ARG A 3 7.26 6.89 1.14
CA ARG A 3 7.50 6.23 -0.16
C ARG A 3 6.98 4.80 -0.06
N ASN A 4 6.73 4.16 -1.21
CA ASN A 4 6.52 2.71 -1.23
C ASN A 4 7.80 1.99 -0.78
N VAL A 5 7.67 1.03 0.14
CA VAL A 5 8.81 0.25 0.68
C VAL A 5 8.62 -1.26 0.53
N LEU A 6 7.65 -1.71 -0.28
CA LEU A 6 7.42 -3.13 -0.52
C LEU A 6 8.54 -3.79 -1.34
N ASP A 7 9.48 -3.01 -1.88
CA ASP A 7 10.70 -3.52 -2.51
C ASP A 7 11.63 -4.27 -1.52
N GLN A 8 11.42 -4.07 -0.22
CA GLN A 8 12.18 -4.72 0.86
C GLN A 8 11.50 -5.99 1.40
N GLU A 9 10.31 -6.32 0.92
CA GLU A 9 9.57 -7.49 1.36
C GLU A 9 10.03 -8.77 0.66
N THR A 10 9.75 -9.91 1.28
CA THR A 10 10.06 -11.23 0.70
C THR A 10 8.86 -11.90 0.05
N SER A 11 7.64 -11.47 0.39
CA SER A 11 6.41 -12.03 -0.16
C SER A 11 6.31 -11.72 -1.66
N PRO A 12 6.14 -12.73 -2.54
CA PRO A 12 5.91 -12.49 -3.97
C PRO A 12 4.68 -11.62 -4.24
N TYR A 13 3.65 -11.73 -3.40
CA TYR A 13 2.45 -10.90 -3.51
C TYR A 13 2.77 -9.43 -3.23
N LEU A 14 3.49 -9.12 -2.14
CA LEU A 14 3.85 -7.74 -1.81
C LEU A 14 4.80 -7.13 -2.84
N LEU A 15 5.77 -7.91 -3.33
CA LEU A 15 6.71 -7.48 -4.35
C LEU A 15 6.04 -7.13 -5.69
N GLN A 16 4.88 -7.71 -6.03
CA GLN A 16 4.11 -7.30 -7.21
C GLN A 16 3.58 -5.87 -7.10
N HIS A 17 3.50 -5.30 -5.90
CA HIS A 17 2.98 -3.95 -5.66
C HIS A 17 4.08 -2.91 -5.39
N LYS A 18 5.37 -3.28 -5.47
CA LYS A 18 6.50 -2.41 -5.12
C LYS A 18 6.64 -1.16 -6.02
N ASP A 19 6.18 -1.27 -7.27
CA ASP A 19 6.27 -0.20 -8.26
C ASP A 19 4.98 0.64 -8.35
N ASN A 20 3.98 0.34 -7.53
CA ASN A 20 2.75 1.13 -7.48
C ASN A 20 3.04 2.56 -6.96
N PRO A 21 2.37 3.58 -7.51
CA PRO A 21 2.46 4.96 -7.02
C PRO A 21 1.92 5.14 -5.59
N VAL A 22 1.11 4.20 -5.09
CA VAL A 22 0.67 4.20 -3.68
C VAL A 22 1.88 3.97 -2.76
N HIS A 23 2.02 4.79 -1.72
CA HIS A 23 3.09 4.72 -0.72
C HIS A 23 2.88 3.57 0.29
N TRP A 24 2.84 2.33 -0.21
CA TRP A 24 2.60 1.15 0.60
C TRP A 24 3.66 0.95 1.68
N GLN A 25 3.18 0.67 2.90
CA GLN A 25 3.95 0.12 4.00
C GLN A 25 3.57 -1.36 4.21
N PRO A 26 4.50 -2.22 4.62
CA PRO A 26 4.15 -3.54 5.13
C PRO A 26 3.49 -3.41 6.49
N TRP A 27 2.75 -4.45 6.88
CA TRP A 27 2.20 -4.52 8.23
C TRP A 27 3.31 -4.61 9.28
N GLY A 28 3.26 -3.73 10.29
CA GLY A 28 4.17 -3.80 11.42
C GLY A 28 4.11 -2.55 12.30
N PRO A 29 4.83 -2.55 13.44
CA PRO A 29 4.85 -1.43 14.39
C PRO A 29 5.20 -0.08 13.73
N ALA A 30 6.15 -0.08 12.79
CA ALA A 30 6.57 1.12 12.08
C ALA A 30 5.42 1.80 11.31
N ALA A 31 4.55 1.02 10.64
CA ALA A 31 3.41 1.56 9.91
C ALA A 31 2.33 2.11 10.85
N LEU A 32 2.13 1.48 12.02
CA LEU A 32 1.19 1.96 13.04
C LEU A 32 1.70 3.24 13.71
N ASP A 33 2.99 3.32 14.00
CA ASP A 33 3.61 4.51 14.60
C ASP A 33 3.62 5.68 13.62
N LEU A 34 3.85 5.43 12.33
CA LEU A 34 3.70 6.42 11.27
C LEU A 34 2.28 6.98 11.23
N ALA A 35 1.24 6.13 11.29
CA ALA A 35 -0.15 6.58 11.31
C ALA A 35 -0.48 7.47 12.53
N ARG A 36 0.09 7.15 13.70
CA ARG A 36 -0.02 7.98 14.91
C ARG A 36 0.71 9.32 14.76
N GLN A 37 1.95 9.31 14.26
CA GLN A 37 2.77 10.51 14.09
C GLN A 37 2.15 11.49 13.10
N GLU A 38 1.67 10.98 11.97
CA GLU A 38 1.04 11.77 10.91
C GLU A 38 -0.42 12.13 11.23
N ASN A 39 -1.00 11.56 12.29
CA ASN A 39 -2.40 11.69 12.67
C ASN A 39 -3.36 11.41 11.49
N ARG A 40 -3.10 10.33 10.75
CA ARG A 40 -3.83 9.94 9.55
C ARG A 40 -4.41 8.54 9.68
N PRO A 41 -5.62 8.28 9.15
CA PRO A 41 -6.22 6.95 9.18
C PRO A 41 -5.39 5.94 8.38
N ILE A 42 -5.54 4.67 8.74
CA ILE A 42 -4.92 3.54 8.02
C ILE A 42 -5.90 3.01 6.99
N LEU A 43 -5.43 2.85 5.76
CA LEU A 43 -6.09 2.03 4.74
C LEU A 43 -5.35 0.69 4.68
N LEU A 44 -5.99 -0.34 5.22
CA LEU A 44 -5.46 -1.70 5.23
C LEU A 44 -6.00 -2.48 4.03
N SER A 45 -5.13 -2.83 3.09
CA SER A 45 -5.45 -3.69 1.93
C SER A 45 -4.81 -5.05 2.13
N VAL A 46 -5.64 -6.09 2.27
CA VAL A 46 -5.21 -7.48 2.45
C VAL A 46 -5.50 -8.27 1.18
N GLY A 47 -4.54 -9.07 0.71
CA GLY A 47 -4.76 -9.94 -0.44
C GLY A 47 -3.79 -11.10 -0.52
N TYR A 48 -3.80 -11.78 -1.67
CA TYR A 48 -2.90 -12.90 -1.96
C TYR A 48 -2.74 -13.06 -3.48
N ALA A 49 -1.64 -13.70 -3.92
CA ALA A 49 -1.24 -13.74 -5.33
C ALA A 49 -2.20 -14.48 -6.29
N ALA A 50 -3.12 -15.30 -5.79
CA ALA A 50 -4.12 -16.01 -6.61
C ALA A 50 -5.51 -15.35 -6.55
N CYS A 51 -5.61 -14.17 -5.95
CA CYS A 51 -6.86 -13.44 -5.80
C CYS A 51 -7.16 -12.62 -7.06
N HIS A 52 -8.15 -13.05 -7.84
CA HIS A 52 -8.55 -12.35 -9.06
C HIS A 52 -8.89 -10.87 -8.82
N TRP A 53 -9.74 -10.58 -7.83
CA TRP A 53 -10.17 -9.21 -7.53
C TRP A 53 -9.07 -8.33 -6.94
N CYS A 54 -8.05 -8.93 -6.32
CA CYS A 54 -6.91 -8.19 -5.84
C CYS A 54 -6.07 -7.66 -7.02
N HIS A 55 -5.95 -8.42 -8.10
CA HIS A 55 -5.29 -7.97 -9.34
C HIS A 55 -6.10 -6.90 -10.06
N VAL A 56 -7.43 -7.07 -10.17
CA VAL A 56 -8.31 -6.06 -10.79
C VAL A 56 -8.22 -4.73 -10.03
N MET A 57 -8.33 -4.75 -8.70
CA MET A 57 -8.21 -3.54 -7.90
C MET A 57 -6.81 -2.90 -7.99
N ALA A 58 -5.76 -3.71 -8.11
CA ALA A 58 -4.41 -3.20 -8.32
C ALA A 58 -4.28 -2.44 -9.63
N HIS A 59 -4.75 -3.05 -10.71
CA HIS A 59 -4.66 -2.48 -12.04
C HIS A 59 -5.53 -1.23 -12.20
N GLU A 60 -6.77 -1.27 -11.72
CA GLU A 60 -7.71 -0.16 -11.91
C GLU A 60 -7.48 1.00 -10.94
N SER A 61 -6.92 0.72 -9.75
CA SER A 61 -6.81 1.71 -8.67
C SER A 61 -5.38 1.95 -8.21
N PHE A 62 -4.64 0.92 -7.78
CA PHE A 62 -3.34 1.12 -7.12
C PHE A 62 -2.23 1.54 -8.09
N GLU A 63 -2.34 1.19 -9.37
CA GLU A 63 -1.44 1.62 -10.46
C GLU A 63 -1.79 3.02 -10.98
N ASN A 64 -2.98 3.54 -10.69
CA ASN A 64 -3.45 4.83 -11.19
C ASN A 64 -2.86 6.00 -10.36
N PRO A 65 -2.06 6.91 -10.96
CA PRO A 65 -1.42 7.99 -10.21
C PRO A 65 -2.38 8.98 -9.54
N ALA A 66 -3.55 9.24 -10.13
CA ALA A 66 -4.52 10.17 -9.57
C ALA A 66 -5.18 9.58 -8.32
N ILE A 67 -5.58 8.31 -8.38
CA ILE A 67 -6.16 7.59 -7.23
C ILE A 67 -5.10 7.44 -6.13
N ALA A 68 -3.89 7.03 -6.51
CA ALA A 68 -2.77 6.91 -5.58
C ALA A 68 -2.42 8.25 -4.90
N GLY A 69 -2.50 9.37 -5.61
CA GLY A 69 -2.33 10.71 -5.04
C GLY A 69 -3.30 10.98 -3.89
N VAL A 70 -4.59 10.74 -4.12
CA VAL A 70 -5.64 10.88 -3.09
C VAL A 70 -5.38 9.92 -1.92
N MET A 71 -5.04 8.67 -2.20
CA MET A 71 -4.71 7.69 -1.15
C MET A 71 -3.50 8.13 -0.32
N ASN A 72 -2.46 8.63 -0.97
CA ASN A 72 -1.20 9.06 -0.35
C ASN A 72 -1.34 10.36 0.43
N GLU A 73 -2.35 11.18 0.13
CA GLU A 73 -2.72 12.38 0.89
C GLU A 73 -3.55 12.02 2.12
N LEU A 74 -4.51 11.09 1.99
CA LEU A 74 -5.51 10.84 3.04
C LEU A 74 -5.12 9.73 4.01
N PHE A 75 -4.38 8.70 3.58
CA PHE A 75 -4.13 7.50 4.38
C PHE A 75 -2.66 7.10 4.54
N VAL A 76 -2.35 6.46 5.68
CA VAL A 76 -1.21 5.54 5.75
C VAL A 76 -1.65 4.22 5.13
N ASN A 77 -1.16 3.95 3.92
CA ASN A 77 -1.53 2.78 3.12
C ASN A 77 -0.71 1.56 3.55
N ILE A 78 -1.37 0.51 4.03
CA ILE A 78 -0.74 -0.75 4.47
C ILE A 78 -1.19 -1.89 3.57
N LYS A 79 -0.22 -2.67 3.07
CA LYS A 79 -0.44 -3.87 2.26
C LYS A 79 -0.08 -5.12 3.07
N VAL A 80 -0.94 -6.14 3.02
CA VAL A 80 -0.74 -7.46 3.66
C VAL A 80 -0.94 -8.57 2.65
#